data_AF-A0A949YJR7-F1
#
_entry.id   AF-A0A949YJR7-F1
#
_cell.length_a   1.000
_cell.length_b   1.000
_cell.length_c   1.000
_cell.angle_alpha   90.00
_cell.angle_beta   90.00
_cell.angle_gamma   90.00
#
_symmetry.space_group_name_H-M   'P 1'
#
loop_
_entity.id
_entity.type
_entity.pdbx_description
1 polymer ?
#
loop_
_entity_poly.entity_id
_entity_poly.type
_entity_poly.pdbx_seq_one_letter_code
_entity_poly.pdbx_strand_id
1 'polypeptide(L)'
;MATIEQVRDAMHSQPFQPFTVKLVDGQSYTVRHPDFISVPTLPRGRNLVIHDNEGMHLIDLNLVVEVQVPDAAASSPQRDS
;
A
#
# COMPACT_ATOMS: atom_id res chain seq x y z
N MET A 1 -1.61 13.94 -2.78
CA MET A 1 -0.44 13.20 -2.30
C MET A 1 -0.86 12.42 -1.09
N ALA A 2 -0.49 11.14 -1.02
CA ALA A 2 -0.83 10.32 0.13
C ALA A 2 0.09 10.64 1.31
N THR A 3 -0.39 10.46 2.54
CA THR A 3 0.42 10.67 3.74
C THR A 3 0.89 9.35 4.35
N ILE A 4 1.91 9.40 5.21
CA ILE A 4 2.42 8.21 5.91
C ILE A 4 1.34 7.61 6.82
N GLU A 5 0.45 8.44 7.36
CA GLU A 5 -0.69 8.02 8.17
C GLU A 5 -1.65 7.16 7.35
N GLN A 6 -1.96 7.54 6.11
CA GLN A 6 -2.83 6.74 5.24
C GLN A 6 -2.26 5.36 4.93
N VAL A 7 -0.94 5.26 4.72
CA VAL A 7 -0.27 3.97 4.53
C VAL A 7 -0.33 3.14 5.83
N ARG A 8 -0.10 3.77 6.98
CA ARG A 8 -0.15 3.12 8.30
C ARG A 8 -1.56 2.63 8.64
N ASP A 9 -2.58 3.43 8.33
CA ASP A 9 -3.99 3.10 8.54
C ASP A 9 -4.39 1.91 7.67
N ALA A 10 -3.96 1.88 6.39
CA ALA A 10 -4.19 0.74 5.51
C ALA A 10 -3.49 -0.54 6.03
N MET A 11 -2.23 -0.43 6.45
CA MET A 11 -1.45 -1.53 7.04
C MET A 11 -2.07 -2.10 8.31
N HIS A 12 -2.69 -1.27 9.15
CA HIS A 12 -3.30 -1.68 10.42
C HIS A 12 -4.81 -1.93 10.35
N SER A 13 -5.41 -1.88 9.15
CA SER A 13 -6.83 -2.18 8.96
C SER A 13 -7.19 -3.58 9.48
N GLN A 14 -8.37 -3.71 10.12
CA GLN A 14 -8.87 -4.98 10.66
C GLN A 14 -10.33 -5.21 10.20
N PRO A 15 -10.60 -6.29 9.41
CA PRO A 15 -9.61 -7.22 8.86
C PRO A 15 -8.66 -6.52 7.87
N PHE A 16 -7.45 -7.04 7.74
CA PHE A 16 -6.48 -6.49 6.78
C PHE A 16 -7.02 -6.60 5.35
N GLN A 17 -6.95 -5.50 4.61
CA GLN A 17 -7.30 -5.46 3.19
C GLN A 17 -6.03 -5.19 2.36
N PRO A 18 -5.71 -6.04 1.37
CA PRO A 18 -4.63 -5.76 0.43
C PRO A 18 -4.83 -4.41 -0.23
N PHE A 19 -3.76 -3.62 -0.35
CA PHE A 19 -3.83 -2.29 -0.94
C PHE A 19 -2.64 -2.05 -1.88
N THR A 20 -2.79 -1.06 -2.76
CA THR A 20 -1.78 -0.69 -3.74
C THR A 20 -1.21 0.69 -3.43
N VAL A 21 0.11 0.79 -3.39
CA VAL A 21 0.86 2.04 -3.30
C VAL A 21 1.24 2.46 -4.71
N LYS A 22 0.78 3.64 -5.17
CA LYS A 22 1.15 4.18 -6.48
C LYS A 22 2.17 5.29 -6.34
N LEU A 23 3.16 5.29 -7.23
CA LEU A 23 4.25 6.26 -7.24
C LEU A 23 4.07 7.33 -8.32
N VAL A 24 4.81 8.45 -8.18
CA VAL A 24 4.79 9.58 -9.13
C VAL A 24 5.20 9.20 -10.55
N ASP A 25 6.02 8.16 -10.69
CA ASP A 25 6.56 7.67 -11.97
C ASP A 25 5.63 6.65 -12.66
N GLY A 26 4.50 6.33 -12.04
CA GLY A 26 3.52 5.36 -12.52
C GLY A 26 3.77 3.93 -12.04
N GLN A 27 4.85 3.64 -11.30
CA GLN A 27 5.02 2.34 -10.67
C GLN A 27 3.97 2.10 -9.58
N SER A 28 3.62 0.83 -9.36
CA SER A 28 2.62 0.44 -8.39
C SER A 28 3.03 -0.84 -7.67
N TYR A 29 2.86 -0.85 -6.36
CA TYR A 29 3.24 -1.97 -5.49
C TYR A 29 2.03 -2.44 -4.70
N THR A 30 1.69 -3.71 -4.82
CA THR A 30 0.56 -4.32 -4.10
C THR A 30 1.05 -4.99 -2.83
N VAL A 31 0.60 -4.48 -1.69
CA VAL A 31 0.84 -5.07 -0.36
C VAL A 31 -0.25 -6.10 -0.09
N ARG A 32 0.10 -7.39 -0.16
CA ARG A 32 -0.85 -8.51 0.02
C ARG A 32 -1.04 -8.96 1.47
N HIS A 33 -0.12 -8.58 2.35
CA HIS A 33 -0.13 -8.91 3.76
C HIS A 33 0.61 -7.80 4.54
N PRO A 34 0.24 -7.46 5.79
CA PRO A 34 0.91 -6.41 6.56
C PRO A 34 2.40 -6.71 6.78
N ASP A 35 2.81 -7.99 6.81
CA ASP A 35 4.23 -8.38 6.96
C ASP A 35 5.10 -8.04 5.72
N PHE A 36 4.48 -7.73 4.57
CA PHE A 36 5.19 -7.36 3.36
C PHE A 36 5.44 -5.86 3.22
N ILE A 37 5.13 -5.09 4.26
CA ILE A 37 5.40 -3.67 4.31
C ILE A 37 6.03 -3.30 5.65
N SER A 38 7.01 -2.40 5.63
CA SER A 38 7.49 -1.71 6.81
C SER A 38 7.33 -0.22 6.62
N VAL A 39 6.59 0.41 7.53
CA VAL A 39 6.38 1.86 7.57
C VAL A 39 7.19 2.42 8.73
N PRO A 40 7.91 3.55 8.56
CA PRO A 40 8.64 4.17 9.65
C PRO A 40 7.72 4.53 10.82
N THR A 41 8.19 4.23 12.04
CA THR A 41 7.52 4.62 13.28
C THR A 41 7.92 6.02 13.75
N LEU A 42 9.07 6.52 13.30
CA LEU A 42 9.56 7.85 13.62
C LEU A 42 8.84 8.93 12.79
N PRO A 43 8.49 10.08 13.38
CA PRO A 43 7.81 11.18 12.66
C PRO A 43 8.58 11.72 11.45
N ARG A 44 9.90 11.53 11.41
CA ARG A 44 10.79 11.96 10.32
C ARG A 44 11.20 10.83 9.38
N GLY A 45 10.69 9.63 9.59
CA GLY A 45 10.98 8.50 8.73
C GLY A 45 10.36 8.71 7.35
N ARG A 46 11.17 8.55 6.30
CA ARG A 46 10.77 8.84 4.92
C ARG A 46 10.70 7.62 4.03
N ASN A 47 11.18 6.47 4.46
CA ASN A 47 11.33 5.31 3.59
C ASN A 47 10.33 4.21 3.95
N LEU A 48 9.49 3.83 2.99
CA LEU A 48 8.75 2.58 3.03
C LEU A 48 9.65 1.44 2.56
N VAL A 49 9.46 0.26 3.14
CA VAL A 49 9.96 -0.99 2.54
C VAL A 49 8.76 -1.81 2.12
N ILE A 50 8.75 -2.29 0.88
CA ILE A 50 7.74 -3.25 0.39
C ILE A 50 8.46 -4.49 -0.14
N HIS A 51 7.94 -5.67 0.19
CA HIS A 51 8.39 -6.95 -0.33
C HIS A 51 7.38 -7.49 -1.35
N ASP A 52 7.89 -7.92 -2.51
CA ASP A 52 7.10 -8.60 -3.53
C ASP A 52 7.89 -9.79 -4.14
N ASN A 53 7.43 -10.28 -5.30
CA ASN A 53 8.05 -11.40 -5.99
C ASN A 53 9.41 -11.05 -6.63
N GLU A 54 9.69 -9.76 -6.85
CA GLU A 54 10.93 -9.27 -7.46
C GLU A 54 11.97 -8.91 -6.39
N GLY A 55 11.55 -8.69 -5.14
CA GLY A 55 12.41 -8.58 -3.99
C GLY A 55 11.96 -7.52 -3.00
N MET A 56 12.94 -6.76 -2.49
CA MET A 56 12.73 -5.68 -1.53
C MET A 56 12.86 -4.33 -2.24
N HIS A 57 11.84 -3.49 -2.09
CA HIS A 57 11.78 -2.13 -2.62
C HIS A 57 11.88 -1.12 -1.48
N LEU A 58 12.87 -0.22 -1.54
CA LEU A 58 13.00 0.91 -0.63
C LEU A 58 12.47 2.17 -1.31
N ILE A 59 11.37 2.72 -0.82
CA ILE A 59 10.58 3.76 -1.49
C ILE A 59 10.57 5.03 -0.62
N ASP A 60 10.93 6.18 -1.18
CA ASP A 60 10.70 7.46 -0.50
C ASP A 60 9.20 7.80 -0.52
N LEU A 61 8.63 8.09 0.65
CA LEU A 61 7.23 8.45 0.86
C LEU A 61 6.79 9.67 0.03
N ASN A 62 7.70 10.60 -0.29
CA ASN A 62 7.37 11.74 -1.14
C ASN A 62 7.07 11.34 -2.59
N LEU A 63 7.44 10.13 -3.00
CA LEU A 63 7.10 9.56 -4.30
C LEU A 63 5.73 8.91 -4.30
N VAL A 64 5.09 8.71 -3.14
CA VAL A 64 3.77 8.08 -3.05
C VAL A 64 2.69 9.11 -3.37
N VAL A 65 1.96 8.88 -4.46
CA VAL A 65 0.87 9.78 -4.88
C VAL A 65 -0.48 9.33 -4.36
N GLU A 66 -0.69 8.03 -4.20
CA GLU A 66 -1.97 7.41 -3.86
C GLU A 66 -1.78 6.10 -3.09
N VAL A 67 -2.66 5.85 -2.12
CA VAL A 67 -2.87 4.54 -1.48
C VAL A 67 -4.27 4.08 -1.85
N GLN A 68 -4.38 3.01 -2.62
CA GLN A 68 -5.64 2.48 -3.10
C GLN A 68 -6.00 1.20 -2.34
N VAL A 69 -7.04 1.28 -1.51
CA VAL A 69 -7.68 0.12 -0.89
C VAL A 69 -8.86 -0.31 -1.78
N PRO A 70 -8.96 -1.57 -2.21
CA PRO A 70 -10.10 -2.06 -2.99
C PRO A 70 -11.39 -1.89 -2.19
N ASP A 71 -12.44 -1.39 -2.85
CA ASP A 71 -13.77 -1.43 -2.24
C ASP A 71 -14.22 -2.90 -2.15
N ALA A 72 -14.61 -3.34 -0.96
CA ALA A 72 -15.12 -4.68 -0.73
C ALA A 72 -16.35 -4.97 -1.63
N ALA A 73 -17.11 -3.95 -2.02
CA ALA A 73 -18.24 -4.10 -2.95
C ALA A 73 -17.81 -4.42 -4.40
N ALA A 74 -16.63 -3.97 -4.83
CA ALA A 74 -16.11 -4.22 -6.18
C ALA A 74 -15.49 -5.63 -6.35
N SER A 75 -15.38 -6.39 -5.27
CA SER A 75 -14.81 -7.74 -5.25
C SER A 75 -15.84 -8.86 -5.48
N SER A 76 -17.12 -8.51 -5.64
CA SER A 76 -18.14 -9.47 -6.07
C SER A 76 -17.87 -9.81 -7.53
N PRO A 77 -17.57 -11.07 -7.89
CA PRO A 77 -17.52 -11.43 -9.30
C PRO A 77 -18.92 -11.20 -9.85
N GLN A 78 -19.03 -10.27 -10.79
CA GLN A 78 -20.18 -10.16 -11.68
C GLN A 78 -20.31 -11.51 -12.41
N ARG A 79 -21.05 -12.44 -11.81
CA ARG A 79 -21.67 -13.56 -12.49
C ARG A 79 -22.83 -12.96 -13.28
N ASP A 80 -22.53 -12.39 -14.45
CA ASP A 80 -23.51 -12.31 -15.52
C ASP A 80 -23.58 -13.74 -16.12
N SER A 81 -24.65 -14.49 -15.84
CA SER A 81 -25.95 -14.52 -16.54
C SER A 81 -25.88 -15.34 -17.82
#